data_AF-A0A2G5WUD7-F1
#
_entry.id   AF-A0A2G5WUD7-F1
#
_cell.length_a   1.000
_cell.length_b   1.000
_cell.length_c   1.000
_cell.angle_alpha   90.00
_cell.angle_beta   90.00
_cell.angle_gamma   90.00
#
_symmetry.space_group_name_H-M   'P 1'
#
loop_
_entity.id
_entity.type
_entity.pdbx_description
1 polymer ?
#
loop_
_entity_poly.entity_id
_entity_poly.type
_entity_poly.pdbx_seq_one_letter_code
_entity_poly.pdbx_strand_id
1 'polypeptide(L)'
;MAVSILFVSYKDVQDLGNGMREISYKPLYDYVILILRLGIIGMFVGLFIGWKDYEKKNEAPKQVKTYYMLAFFVVFLTSSVIMLIFNW
;
A
#
# COMPACT_ATOMS: atom_id res chain seq x y z
N MET A 1 -2.18 -8.45 9.84
CA MET A 1 -2.49 -7.31 10.73
C MET A 1 -2.00 -5.97 10.21
N ALA A 2 -0.82 -5.85 9.58
CA ALA A 2 -0.37 -4.55 9.05
C ALA A 2 -1.19 -4.06 7.83
N VAL A 3 -1.59 -4.96 6.93
CA VAL A 3 -2.30 -4.62 5.67
C VAL A 3 -3.69 -4.01 5.90
N SER A 4 -4.38 -4.33 7.01
CA SER A 4 -5.71 -3.77 7.31
C SER A 4 -5.70 -2.25 7.51
N ILE A 5 -4.54 -1.67 7.83
CA ILE A 5 -4.36 -0.23 8.00
C ILE A 5 -4.47 0.52 6.67
N LEU A 6 -4.22 -0.16 5.54
CA LEU A 6 -4.46 0.41 4.21
C LEU A 6 -5.94 0.72 3.98
N PHE A 7 -6.84 -0.08 4.57
CA PHE A 7 -8.29 -0.02 4.37
C PHE A 7 -9.06 0.71 5.47
N VAL A 8 -8.37 1.32 6.44
CA VAL A 8 -9.03 2.16 7.45
C VAL A 8 -9.66 3.37 6.77
N SER A 9 -10.98 3.52 6.95
CA SER A 9 -11.69 4.75 6.62
C SER A 9 -11.45 5.79 7.71
N TYR A 10 -11.05 6.99 7.30
CA TYR A 10 -10.74 8.11 8.20
C TYR A 10 -11.49 9.39 7.85
N LYS A 11 -12.24 9.36 6.74
CA LYS A 11 -13.11 10.44 6.30
C LYS A 11 -14.56 9.98 6.44
N ASP A 12 -15.36 10.83 7.08
CA ASP A 12 -16.81 10.66 7.11
C ASP A 12 -17.37 11.48 5.95
N VAL A 13 -18.06 10.83 5.02
CA VAL A 13 -18.68 11.47 3.87
C VAL A 13 -20.17 11.51 4.13
N GLN A 14 -20.69 12.67 4.53
CA GLN A 14 -22.12 12.87 4.66
C GLN A 14 -22.68 13.39 3.34
N ASP A 15 -23.66 12.68 2.79
CA ASP A 15 -24.43 13.12 1.63
C ASP A 15 -25.52 14.10 2.12
N LEU A 16 -25.32 15.39 1.85
CA LEU A 16 -26.27 16.45 2.26
C LEU A 16 -27.47 16.57 1.31
N GLY A 17 -27.54 15.73 0.28
CA GLY A 17 -28.52 15.86 -0.81
C GLY A 17 -28.14 16.96 -1.81
N ASN A 18 -28.81 16.98 -2.98
CA ASN A 18 -28.51 17.89 -4.10
C ASN A 18 -27.09 17.79 -4.71
N GLY A 19 -26.41 16.65 -4.55
CA GLY A 19 -25.05 16.43 -5.08
C GLY A 19 -23.95 17.09 -4.25
N MET A 20 -24.30 17.63 -3.08
CA MET A 20 -23.36 18.26 -2.14
C MET A 20 -22.86 17.20 -1.15
N ARG A 21 -21.55 16.97 -1.13
CA ARG A 21 -20.87 16.05 -0.21
C ARG A 21 -20.14 16.85 0.87
N GLU A 22 -20.46 16.61 2.13
CA GLU A 22 -19.68 17.14 3.25
C GLU A 22 -18.60 16.13 3.61
N ILE A 23 -17.33 16.53 3.46
CA ILE A 23 -16.20 15.69 3.82
C ILE A 23 -15.66 16.20 5.15
N SER A 24 -15.98 15.49 6.24
CA SER A 24 -15.46 15.82 7.56
C SER A 24 -14.18 15.03 7.81
N TYR A 25 -13.05 15.75 7.82
CA TYR A 25 -11.72 15.17 8.08
C TYR A 25 -11.43 15.21 9.57
N LYS A 26 -10.97 14.09 10.15
CA LYS A 26 -10.35 14.13 11.49
C LYS A 26 -8.89 14.60 11.34
N PRO A 27 -8.54 15.83 11.74
CA PRO A 27 -7.33 16.51 11.27
C PRO A 27 -6.01 15.82 11.65
N LEU A 28 -5.95 15.09 12.78
CA LEU A 28 -4.74 14.37 13.19
C LEU A 28 -4.64 12.97 12.60
N TYR A 29 -5.77 12.33 12.31
CA TYR A 29 -5.78 10.93 11.88
C TYR A 29 -5.38 10.78 10.42
N ASP A 30 -5.62 11.79 9.58
CA ASP A 30 -5.28 11.79 8.17
C ASP A 30 -3.76 11.62 7.95
N TYR A 31 -2.96 12.47 8.61
CA TYR A 31 -1.49 12.41 8.53
C TYR A 31 -0.93 11.11 9.12
N VAL A 32 -1.47 10.64 10.25
CA VAL A 32 -1.01 9.40 10.90
C VAL A 32 -1.26 8.19 9.99
N ILE A 33 -2.42 8.13 9.36
CA ILE A 33 -2.78 7.04 8.46
C ILE A 33 -1.94 7.10 7.18
N LEU A 34 -1.67 8.29 6.64
CA LEU A 34 -0.80 8.47 5.49
C LEU A 34 0.63 7.96 5.78
N ILE A 35 1.21 8.33 6.92
CA ILE A 35 2.53 7.86 7.34
C ILE A 35 2.54 6.33 7.52
N LEU A 36 1.52 5.76 8.15
CA LEU A 36 1.43 4.29 8.30
C LEU A 36 1.30 3.57 6.95
N ARG A 37 0.48 4.10 6.02
CA ARG A 37 0.33 3.53 4.66
C ARG A 37 1.66 3.55 3.92
N LEU A 38 2.38 4.68 3.95
CA LEU A 38 3.71 4.78 3.35
C LEU A 38 4.73 3.84 4.03
N GLY A 39 4.67 3.68 5.35
CA GLY A 39 5.53 2.77 6.10
C GLY A 39 5.33 1.30 5.71
N ILE A 40 4.08 0.87 5.53
CA ILE A 40 3.75 -0.49 5.08
C ILE A 40 4.26 -0.73 3.66
N ILE A 41 4.03 0.23 2.75
CA ILE A 41 4.54 0.17 1.38
C ILE A 41 6.08 0.07 1.39
N GLY A 42 6.75 0.91 2.17
CA GLY A 42 8.20 0.91 2.33
C GLY A 42 8.75 -0.41 2.88
N MET A 43 8.05 -1.03 3.84
CA MET A 43 8.41 -2.35 4.38
C MET A 43 8.40 -3.42 3.28
N PHE A 44 7.35 -3.47 2.46
CA PHE A 44 7.25 -4.44 1.36
C PHE A 44 8.30 -4.18 0.26
N VAL A 45 8.59 -2.92 -0.06
CA VAL A 45 9.66 -2.56 -1.01
C VAL A 45 11.03 -2.97 -0.47
N GLY A 46 11.32 -2.70 0.81
CA GLY A 46 12.59 -3.08 1.45
C GLY A 46 12.78 -4.61 1.50
N LEU A 47 11.71 -5.35 1.80
CA LEU A 47 11.74 -6.81 1.82
C LEU A 47 12.00 -7.38 0.41
N PHE A 48 11.39 -6.78 -0.61
CA PHE A 48 11.60 -7.17 -2.01
C PHE A 48 13.05 -6.90 -2.48
N ILE A 49 13.62 -5.74 -2.16
CA ILE A 49 15.01 -5.39 -2.50
C ILE A 49 15.99 -6.31 -1.77
N GLY A 50 15.78 -6.54 -0.47
CA GLY A 50 16.63 -7.40 0.35
C GLY A 50 16.62 -8.86 -0.13
N TRP A 51 15.44 -9.36 -0.51
CA TRP A 51 15.33 -10.71 -1.06
C TRP A 51 16.04 -10.84 -2.41
N LYS A 52 15.90 -9.85 -3.30
CA LYS A 52 16.61 -9.82 -4.59
C LYS A 52 18.13 -9.73 -4.45
N ASP A 53 18.64 -8.95 -3.48
CA ASP A 53 20.08 -8.88 -3.21
C ASP A 53 20.64 -10.19 -2.64
N TYR A 54 19.85 -10.87 -1.80
CA TYR A 54 20.19 -12.19 -1.26
C TYR A 54 20.21 -13.29 -2.33
N GLU A 55 19.22 -13.28 -3.24
CA GLU A 55 19.14 -14.21 -4.39
C GLU A 55 20.28 -13.96 -5.40
N LYS A 56 20.78 -12.72 -5.50
CA LYS A 56 21.94 -12.38 -6.34
C LYS A 56 23.28 -12.86 -5.76
N LYS A 57 23.43 -12.85 -4.44
CA LYS A 57 24.68 -13.26 -3.76
C LYS A 57 24.82 -14.76 -3.59
N ASN A 58 23.71 -15.48 -3.47
CA ASN A 58 23.71 -16.92 -3.36
C ASN A 58 23.18 -17.47 -4.69
N GLU A 59 24.04 -18.09 -5.50
CA GLU A 59 23.75 -18.68 -6.83
C GLU A 59 22.71 -19.82 -6.75
N ALA A 60 21.49 -19.52 -6.29
CA ALA A 60 20.44 -20.50 -6.09
C ALA A 60 19.90 -20.95 -7.46
N PRO A 61 19.87 -22.26 -7.75
CA PRO A 61 19.37 -22.74 -9.03
C PRO A 61 17.84 -22.64 -9.10
N LYS A 62 17.37 -22.06 -10.22
CA LYS A 62 16.02 -22.16 -10.85
C LYS A 62 15.06 -20.97 -10.70
N GLN A 63 15.27 -20.05 -11.63
CA GLN A 63 14.51 -18.87 -12.03
C GLN A 63 13.07 -19.10 -12.55
N VAL A 64 12.40 -20.22 -12.26
CA VAL A 64 11.09 -20.53 -12.90
C VAL A 64 9.87 -20.15 -12.05
N LYS A 65 10.03 -20.00 -10.72
CA LYS A 65 8.92 -19.61 -9.81
C LYS A 65 9.02 -18.19 -9.24
N THR A 66 10.18 -17.52 -9.32
CA THR A 66 10.37 -16.15 -8.81
C THR A 66 9.53 -15.12 -9.58
N TYR A 67 9.24 -15.37 -10.86
CA TYR A 67 8.48 -14.43 -11.71
C TYR A 67 7.08 -14.13 -11.18
N TYR A 68 6.38 -15.14 -10.63
CA TYR A 68 5.05 -14.95 -10.05
C TYR A 68 5.10 -14.10 -8.78
N MET A 69 6.13 -14.27 -7.95
CA MET A 69 6.26 -13.45 -6.74
C MET A 69 6.59 -11.99 -7.10
N LEU A 70 7.42 -11.79 -8.12
CA LEU A 70 7.75 -10.46 -8.63
C LEU A 70 6.52 -9.76 -9.22
N ALA A 71 5.73 -10.46 -10.05
CA ALA A 71 4.48 -9.96 -10.59
C ALA A 71 3.47 -9.64 -9.47
N PHE A 72 3.34 -10.51 -8.47
CA PHE A 72 2.49 -10.28 -7.30
C PHE A 72 2.88 -8.99 -6.55
N PHE A 73 4.17 -8.79 -6.28
CA PHE A 73 4.66 -7.58 -5.60
C PHE A 73 4.39 -6.31 -6.41
N VAL A 74 4.59 -6.34 -7.73
CA VAL A 74 4.32 -5.20 -8.61
C VAL A 74 2.83 -4.87 -8.64
N VAL A 75 1.96 -5.88 -8.78
CA VAL A 75 0.49 -5.68 -8.75
C VAL A 75 0.03 -5.18 -7.38
N PHE A 76 0.58 -5.72 -6.29
CA PHE A 76 0.26 -5.29 -4.94
C PHE A 76 0.69 -3.83 -4.68
N LEU A 77 1.89 -3.44 -5.11
CA LEU A 77 2.39 -2.07 -4.97
C LEU A 77 1.58 -1.08 -5.81
N THR A 78 1.34 -1.40 -7.08
CA THR A 78 0.54 -0.52 -7.96
C THR A 78 -0.89 -0.36 -7.44
N SER A 79 -1.54 -1.44 -6.99
CA SER A 79 -2.85 -1.35 -6.33
C SER A 79 -2.84 -0.50 -5.07
N SER A 80 -1.78 -0.59 -4.26
CA SER A 80 -1.65 0.20 -3.02
C SER A 80 -1.46 1.69 -3.32
N VAL A 81 -0.69 2.02 -4.37
CA VAL A 81 -0.50 3.41 -4.81
C VAL A 81 -1.79 3.98 -5.43
N ILE A 82 -2.48 3.21 -6.28
CA ILE A 82 -3.78 3.61 -6.86
C ILE A 82 -4.79 3.88 -5.74
N MET A 83 -4.86 3.00 -4.73
CA MET A 83 -5.70 3.21 -3.56
C MET A 83 -5.34 4.50 -2.83
N LEU A 84 -4.05 4.85 -2.69
CA LEU A 84 -3.63 6.08 -2.04
C LEU A 84 -4.07 7.33 -2.85
N ILE A 85 -3.96 7.28 -4.18
CA ILE A 85 -4.37 8.38 -5.07
C ILE A 85 -5.89 8.57 -5.08
N PHE A 86 -6.67 7.49 -5.16
CA PHE A 86 -8.14 7.56 -5.21
C PHE A 86 -8.80 7.72 -3.84
N ASN A 87 -8.13 7.34 -2.76
CA ASN A 87 -8.65 7.48 -1.39
C ASN A 87 -8.16 8.76 -0.70
N TRP A 88 -7.38 9.59 -1.39
CA TRP A 88 -7.24 11.02 -1.08
C TRP A 88 -8.60 11.69 -1.28
#